data_AF-A0A941SVB8-F1
#
_entry.id   AF-A0A941SVB8-F1
#
_cell.length_a   1.000
_cell.length_b   1.000
_cell.length_c   1.000
_cell.angle_alpha   90.00
_cell.angle_beta   90.00
_cell.angle_gamma   90.00
#
_symmetry.space_group_name_H-M   'P 1'
#
loop_
_entity.id
_entity.type
_entity.pdbx_description
1 polymer ?
#
loop_
_entity_poly.entity_id
_entity_poly.type
_entity_poly.pdbx_seq_one_letter_code
_entity_poly.pdbx_strand_id
1 'polypeptide(L)'
;MPPQPPPVSLIRLHYLWYVAAALAVMVAAIVIGNLWFLNWVHVMSGVLWTGIDLFMGFVIGPILRRVDVPVRKAILTRLTPVTLFLLPTLSIITGTAGWFLAVQMGLTQLPWPQFGWIAAALVLVTLMTLQGIGYLLPTSLRICLELQKERPDGAWIGRTMSRFYYVVASQGAMQVAIIVVMARLVTGV
;
A
#
# COMPACT_ATOMS: atom_id res chain seq x y z
N MET A 1 -41.42 -11.22 -5.29
CA MET A 1 -40.19 -10.94 -4.52
C MET A 1 -39.10 -10.57 -5.49
N PRO A 2 -38.42 -9.41 -5.34
CA PRO A 2 -37.20 -9.16 -6.09
C PRO A 2 -36.14 -10.23 -5.71
N PRO A 3 -35.36 -10.75 -6.67
CA PRO A 3 -34.34 -11.76 -6.39
C PRO A 3 -33.31 -11.19 -5.41
N GLN A 4 -33.06 -11.93 -4.33
CA GLN A 4 -31.98 -11.65 -3.38
C GLN A 4 -30.65 -11.59 -4.15
N PRO A 5 -29.86 -10.51 -4.03
CA PRO A 5 -28.56 -10.44 -4.70
C PRO A 5 -27.69 -11.62 -4.22
N PRO A 6 -26.95 -12.29 -5.11
CA PRO A 6 -26.14 -13.44 -4.74
C PRO A 6 -25.15 -13.06 -3.63
N PRO A 7 -24.81 -13.99 -2.71
CA PRO A 7 -23.85 -13.72 -1.64
C PRO A 7 -22.54 -13.30 -2.29
N VAL A 8 -22.19 -12.02 -2.12
CA VAL A 8 -20.95 -11.47 -2.65
C VAL A 8 -19.83 -12.13 -1.86
N SER A 9 -19.20 -13.16 -2.46
CA SER A 9 -17.98 -13.77 -1.93
C SER A 9 -16.95 -12.65 -1.75
N LEU A 10 -16.80 -12.22 -0.50
CA LEU A 10 -15.96 -11.10 -0.06
C LEU A 10 -14.48 -11.41 -0.27
N ILE A 11 -14.13 -12.69 -0.41
CA ILE A 11 -12.79 -13.21 -0.63
C ILE A 11 -12.83 -14.17 -1.81
N ARG A 12 -12.57 -13.66 -3.03
CA ARG A 12 -12.25 -14.54 -4.15
C ARG A 12 -10.87 -15.14 -3.88
N LEU A 13 -10.84 -16.36 -3.35
CA LEU A 13 -9.62 -17.15 -3.09
C LEU A 13 -8.65 -17.14 -4.29
N HIS A 14 -9.18 -16.99 -5.51
CA HIS A 14 -8.40 -16.84 -6.73
C HIS A 14 -7.34 -15.72 -6.68
N TYR A 15 -7.57 -14.63 -5.93
CA TYR A 15 -6.56 -13.59 -5.75
C TYR A 15 -5.35 -14.05 -4.95
N LEU A 16 -5.51 -15.04 -4.06
CA LEU A 16 -4.38 -15.62 -3.30
C LEU A 16 -3.40 -16.34 -4.22
N TRP A 17 -3.87 -16.90 -5.34
CA TRP A 17 -2.97 -17.51 -6.33
C TRP A 17 -2.04 -16.48 -6.96
N TYR A 18 -2.56 -15.30 -7.32
CA TYR A 18 -1.72 -14.21 -7.83
C TYR A 18 -0.74 -13.68 -6.79
N VAL A 19 -1.16 -13.58 -5.53
CA VAL A 19 -0.27 -13.20 -4.42
C VAL A 19 0.84 -14.23 -4.25
N ALA A 20 0.50 -15.52 -4.19
CA ALA A 20 1.48 -16.60 -4.06
C ALA A 20 2.46 -16.62 -5.25
N ALA A 21 1.96 -16.43 -6.47
CA ALA A 21 2.80 -16.33 -7.65
C ALA A 21 3.76 -15.13 -7.58
N ALA A 22 3.28 -13.95 -7.18
CA ALA A 22 4.12 -12.77 -7.03
C ALA A 22 5.21 -12.94 -5.96
N LEU A 23 4.87 -13.57 -4.82
CA LEU A 23 5.84 -13.90 -3.77
C LEU A 23 6.84 -14.96 -4.23
N ALA A 24 6.42 -15.95 -5.02
CA ALA A 24 7.32 -16.94 -5.59
C ALA A 24 8.33 -16.30 -6.56
N VAL A 25 7.90 -15.34 -7.38
CA VAL A 25 8.79 -14.56 -8.25
C VAL A 25 9.83 -13.79 -7.44
N MET A 26 9.42 -13.15 -6.34
CA MET A 26 10.34 -12.47 -5.41
C MET A 26 11.37 -13.44 -4.82
N VAL A 27 10.93 -14.61 -4.32
CA VAL A 27 11.84 -15.62 -3.77
C VAL A 27 12.81 -16.11 -4.84
N ALA A 28 12.33 -16.40 -6.06
CA ALA A 28 13.18 -16.78 -7.18
C ALA A 28 14.22 -15.69 -7.49
N ALA A 29 13.84 -14.41 -7.49
CA ALA A 29 14.76 -13.31 -7.74
C ALA A 29 15.88 -13.22 -6.69
N ILE A 30 15.53 -13.45 -5.42
CA ILE A 30 16.49 -13.46 -4.32
C ILE A 30 17.45 -14.65 -4.44
N VAL A 31 16.92 -15.85 -4.70
CA VAL A 31 17.72 -17.09 -4.78
C VAL A 31 18.64 -17.12 -6.01
N ILE A 32 18.17 -16.61 -7.15
CA ILE A 32 18.99 -16.51 -8.37
C ILE A 32 20.17 -15.55 -8.16
N GLY A 33 20.03 -14.55 -7.28
CA GLY A 33 21.11 -13.62 -6.95
C GLY A 33 21.52 -12.70 -8.11
N ASN A 34 20.69 -12.61 -9.16
CA ASN A 34 20.96 -11.73 -10.29
C ASN A 34 20.52 -10.30 -9.95
N LEU A 35 21.50 -9.40 -9.82
CA LEU A 35 21.29 -7.98 -9.50
C LEU A 35 20.27 -7.29 -10.42
N TRP A 36 20.33 -7.55 -11.73
CA TRP A 36 19.42 -6.94 -12.69
C TRP A 36 17.98 -7.40 -12.45
N PHE A 37 17.78 -8.71 -12.26
CA PHE A 37 16.45 -9.26 -12.06
C PHE A 37 15.86 -8.84 -10.70
N LEU A 38 16.67 -8.85 -9.64
CA LEU A 38 16.25 -8.38 -8.32
C LEU A 38 15.91 -6.89 -8.33
N ASN A 39 16.73 -6.06 -8.99
CA ASN A 39 16.45 -4.64 -9.18
C ASN A 39 15.17 -4.42 -9.98
N TRP A 40 14.96 -5.20 -11.06
CA TRP A 40 13.75 -5.12 -11.86
C TRP A 40 12.50 -5.46 -11.03
N VAL A 41 12.53 -6.55 -10.25
CA VAL A 41 11.43 -6.92 -9.34
C VAL A 41 11.17 -5.82 -8.31
N HIS A 42 12.22 -5.30 -7.68
CA HIS A 42 12.13 -4.22 -6.70
C HIS A 42 11.49 -2.96 -7.30
N VAL A 43 12.02 -2.46 -8.41
CA VAL A 43 11.55 -1.22 -9.04
C VAL A 43 10.14 -1.38 -9.59
N MET A 44 9.83 -2.48 -10.28
CA MET A 44 8.50 -2.69 -10.84
C MET A 44 7.43 -2.82 -9.75
N SER A 45 7.71 -3.57 -8.68
CA SER A 45 6.79 -3.68 -7.54
C SER A 45 6.64 -2.35 -6.80
N GLY A 46 7.75 -1.60 -6.63
CA GLY A 46 7.74 -0.30 -5.96
C GLY A 46 6.97 0.76 -6.74
N VAL A 47 7.20 0.89 -8.05
CA VAL A 47 6.45 1.82 -8.92
C VAL A 47 4.97 1.47 -8.94
N LEU A 48 4.62 0.18 -9.00
CA LEU A 48 3.22 -0.23 -8.99
C LEU A 48 2.56 0.05 -7.63
N TRP A 49 3.23 -0.26 -6.52
CA TRP A 49 2.74 0.00 -5.18
C TRP A 49 2.52 1.50 -4.93
N THR A 50 3.58 2.29 -5.11
CA THR A 50 3.57 3.74 -4.90
C THR A 50 2.60 4.43 -5.86
N GLY A 51 2.59 4.02 -7.14
CA GLY A 51 1.73 4.58 -8.17
C GLY A 51 0.25 4.33 -7.91
N ILE A 52 -0.15 3.10 -7.56
CA ILE A 52 -1.55 2.81 -7.20
C ILE A 52 -1.96 3.62 -5.98
N ASP A 53 -1.10 3.72 -4.97
CA ASP A 53 -1.42 4.38 -3.71
C ASP A 53 -1.58 5.90 -3.87
N LEU A 54 -0.64 6.54 -4.58
CA LEU A 54 -0.72 7.96 -4.96
C LEU A 54 -1.95 8.23 -5.84
N PHE A 55 -2.21 7.38 -6.83
CA PHE A 55 -3.37 7.53 -7.72
C PHE A 55 -4.69 7.37 -6.97
N MET A 56 -4.80 6.35 -6.12
CA MET A 56 -5.99 6.09 -5.32
C MET A 56 -6.25 7.22 -4.32
N GLY A 57 -5.20 7.73 -3.67
CA GLY A 57 -5.29 8.81 -2.70
C GLY A 57 -5.63 10.18 -3.31
N PHE A 58 -4.88 10.59 -4.34
CA PHE A 58 -4.96 11.95 -4.89
C PHE A 58 -5.94 12.11 -6.05
N VAL A 59 -6.21 11.06 -6.83
CA VAL A 59 -7.11 11.13 -8.00
C VAL A 59 -8.46 10.51 -7.67
N ILE A 60 -8.47 9.23 -7.27
CA ILE A 60 -9.72 8.49 -7.06
C ILE A 60 -10.44 8.97 -5.81
N GLY A 61 -9.73 9.28 -4.72
CA GLY A 61 -10.30 9.78 -3.46
C GLY A 61 -11.20 11.01 -3.64
N PRO A 62 -10.73 12.11 -4.27
CA PRO A 62 -11.56 13.28 -4.56
C PRO A 62 -12.75 13.01 -5.50
N ILE A 63 -12.58 12.14 -6.49
CA ILE A 63 -13.67 11.75 -7.39
C ILE A 63 -14.76 11.02 -6.60
N LEU A 64 -14.39 10.05 -5.76
CA LEU A 64 -15.35 9.32 -4.92
C LEU A 64 -16.13 10.23 -3.98
N ARG A 65 -15.53 11.32 -3.51
CA ARG A 65 -16.22 12.31 -2.65
C ARG A 65 -17.35 13.04 -3.36
N ARG A 66 -17.28 13.20 -4.69
CA ARG A 66 -18.27 13.92 -5.51
C ARG A 66 -19.38 13.03 -6.07
N VAL A 67 -19.18 11.71 -6.15
CA VAL A 67 -20.21 10.79 -6.64
C VAL A 67 -21.22 10.45 -5.55
N ASP A 68 -22.45 10.14 -5.99
CA ASP A 68 -23.54 9.72 -5.12
C ASP A 68 -23.20 8.45 -4.31
N VAL A 69 -23.82 8.34 -3.14
CA VAL A 69 -23.60 7.24 -2.20
C VAL A 69 -23.75 5.84 -2.83
N PRO A 70 -24.76 5.57 -3.69
CA PRO A 70 -24.90 4.25 -4.32
C PRO A 70 -23.75 3.90 -5.26
N VAL A 71 -23.29 4.87 -6.06
CA VAL A 71 -22.17 4.70 -7.01
C VAL A 71 -20.86 4.50 -6.23
N ARG A 72 -20.64 5.31 -5.19
CA ARG A 72 -19.49 5.18 -4.29
C ARG A 72 -19.40 3.79 -3.68
N LYS A 73 -20.52 3.25 -3.19
CA LYS A 73 -20.60 1.91 -2.60
C LYS A 73 -20.26 0.83 -3.63
N ALA A 74 -20.79 0.92 -4.86
CA ALA A 74 -20.51 -0.03 -5.93
C ALA A 74 -19.03 -0.05 -6.35
N ILE A 75 -18.38 1.12 -6.40
CA ILE A 75 -16.95 1.23 -6.72
C ILE A 75 -16.10 0.66 -5.57
N LEU A 76 -16.35 1.09 -4.33
CA LEU A 76 -15.59 0.64 -3.16
C LEU A 76 -15.69 -0.88 -2.96
N THR A 77 -16.88 -1.46 -3.07
CA THR A 77 -17.08 -2.92 -2.93
C THR A 77 -16.30 -3.74 -3.95
N ARG A 78 -15.98 -3.20 -5.12
CA ARG A 78 -15.14 -3.87 -6.12
C ARG A 78 -13.65 -3.63 -5.92
N LEU A 79 -13.27 -2.42 -5.48
CA LEU A 79 -11.88 -2.04 -5.29
C LEU A 79 -11.27 -2.60 -4.00
N THR A 80 -12.00 -2.55 -2.88
CA THR A 80 -11.53 -3.00 -1.56
C THR A 80 -10.85 -4.38 -1.58
N PRO A 81 -11.48 -5.46 -2.11
CA PRO A 81 -10.83 -6.77 -2.11
C PRO A 81 -9.55 -6.79 -2.92
N VAL A 82 -9.47 -6.07 -4.04
CA VAL A 82 -8.25 -6.01 -4.86
C VAL A 82 -7.14 -5.30 -4.08
N THR A 83 -7.42 -4.13 -3.51
CA THR A 83 -6.42 -3.34 -2.78
C THR A 83 -5.93 -4.03 -1.51
N LEU A 84 -6.81 -4.80 -0.84
CA LEU A 84 -6.49 -5.49 0.42
C LEU A 84 -5.47 -6.63 0.23
N PHE A 85 -5.41 -7.24 -0.96
CA PHE A 85 -4.40 -8.26 -1.28
C PHE A 85 -3.23 -7.67 -2.07
N LEU A 86 -3.51 -6.81 -3.06
CA LEU A 86 -2.49 -6.32 -3.98
C LEU A 86 -1.49 -5.39 -3.29
N LEU A 87 -1.96 -4.38 -2.54
CA LEU A 87 -1.08 -3.35 -1.96
C LEU A 87 -0.11 -3.92 -0.91
N PRO A 88 -0.56 -4.76 0.05
CA PRO A 88 0.37 -5.37 1.01
C PRO A 88 1.38 -6.29 0.33
N THR A 89 0.95 -7.06 -0.69
CA THR A 89 1.85 -7.94 -1.43
C THR A 89 2.95 -7.15 -2.14
N LEU A 90 2.58 -6.09 -2.85
CA LEU A 90 3.56 -5.24 -3.53
C LEU A 90 4.49 -4.53 -2.53
N SER A 91 3.95 -4.06 -1.40
CA SER A 91 4.75 -3.45 -0.33
C SER A 91 5.80 -4.43 0.23
N ILE A 92 5.39 -5.69 0.49
CA ILE A 92 6.29 -6.75 0.95
C ILE A 92 7.38 -7.00 -0.08
N ILE A 93 7.01 -7.23 -1.35
CA ILE A 93 7.97 -7.51 -2.43
C ILE A 93 8.95 -6.35 -2.61
N THR A 94 8.45 -5.12 -2.63
CA THR A 94 9.28 -3.92 -2.78
C THR A 94 10.28 -3.82 -1.63
N GLY A 95 9.82 -3.94 -0.39
CA GLY A 95 10.66 -3.80 0.80
C GLY A 95 11.71 -4.89 0.91
N THR A 96 11.34 -6.16 0.72
CA THR A 96 12.27 -7.29 0.80
C THR A 96 13.27 -7.28 -0.34
N ALA A 97 12.82 -7.10 -1.59
CA ALA A 97 13.72 -7.05 -2.74
C ALA A 97 14.68 -5.86 -2.62
N GLY A 98 14.22 -4.71 -2.11
CA GLY A 98 15.06 -3.53 -1.87
C GLY A 98 16.13 -3.77 -0.82
N TRP A 99 15.80 -4.48 0.27
CA TRP A 99 16.78 -4.86 1.29
C TRP A 99 17.86 -5.80 0.73
N PHE A 100 17.47 -6.88 0.05
CA PHE A 100 18.43 -7.80 -0.55
C PHE A 100 19.28 -7.13 -1.62
N LEU A 101 18.70 -6.21 -2.39
CA LEU A 101 19.43 -5.41 -3.36
C LEU A 101 20.47 -4.52 -2.67
N ALA A 102 20.11 -3.85 -1.58
CA ALA A 102 21.05 -3.04 -0.80
C ALA A 102 22.20 -3.87 -0.20
N VAL A 103 21.91 -5.10 0.25
CA VAL A 103 22.94 -6.04 0.72
C VAL A 103 23.86 -6.47 -0.41
N GLN A 104 23.32 -6.86 -1.57
CA GLN A 104 24.14 -7.31 -2.71
C GLN A 104 24.99 -6.18 -3.31
N MET A 105 24.49 -4.94 -3.29
CA MET A 105 25.23 -3.76 -3.74
C MET A 105 26.24 -3.23 -2.69
N GLY A 106 26.35 -3.87 -1.53
CA GLY A 106 27.25 -3.43 -0.45
C GLY A 106 26.85 -2.11 0.21
N LEU A 107 25.64 -1.61 -0.07
CA LEU A 107 25.16 -0.34 0.47
C LEU A 107 25.00 -0.39 2.00
N THR A 108 24.77 -1.57 2.56
CA THR A 108 24.70 -1.78 4.02
C THR A 108 26.05 -1.67 4.73
N GLN A 109 27.17 -1.68 3.99
CA GLN A 109 28.53 -1.54 4.53
C GLN A 109 29.08 -0.11 4.36
N LEU A 110 28.27 0.83 3.84
CA LEU A 110 28.69 2.20 3.64
C LEU A 110 28.95 2.91 4.98
N PRO A 111 30.02 3.71 5.10
CA PRO A 111 30.23 4.54 6.27
C PRO A 111 29.14 5.59 6.43
N TRP A 112 29.01 6.11 7.65
CA TRP A 112 28.17 7.27 7.91
C TRP A 112 28.79 8.48 7.20
N PRO A 113 28.04 9.29 6.42
CA PRO A 113 26.58 9.48 6.43
C PRO A 113 25.81 8.76 5.30
N GLN A 114 26.48 8.05 4.37
CA GLN A 114 25.80 7.50 3.18
C GLN A 114 24.78 6.41 3.54
N PHE A 115 25.05 5.63 4.58
CA PHE A 115 24.09 4.67 5.15
C PHE A 115 22.78 5.32 5.64
N GLY A 116 22.81 6.62 5.97
CA GLY A 116 21.65 7.38 6.43
C GLY A 116 20.48 7.36 5.44
N TRP A 117 20.74 7.26 4.14
CA TRP A 117 19.70 7.17 3.11
C TRP A 117 18.94 5.83 3.15
N ILE A 118 19.65 4.73 3.39
CA ILE A 118 19.03 3.40 3.53
C ILE A 118 18.23 3.35 4.83
N ALA A 119 18.81 3.87 5.92
CA ALA A 119 18.10 3.97 7.19
C ALA A 119 16.83 4.82 7.04
N ALA A 120 16.89 5.95 6.34
CA ALA A 120 15.73 6.80 6.06
C ALA A 120 14.65 6.05 5.26
N ALA A 121 15.03 5.32 4.21
CA ALA A 121 14.10 4.49 3.44
C ALA A 121 13.40 3.44 4.32
N LEU A 122 14.17 2.70 5.13
CA LEU A 122 13.62 1.68 6.03
C LEU A 122 12.69 2.27 7.08
N VAL A 123 13.09 3.39 7.69
CA VAL A 123 12.24 4.12 8.66
C VAL A 123 10.94 4.55 7.99
N LEU A 124 10.98 5.13 6.79
CA LEU A 124 9.77 5.54 6.06
C LEU A 124 8.85 4.35 5.79
N VAL A 125 9.37 3.24 5.25
CA VAL A 125 8.57 2.03 4.99
C VAL A 125 7.96 1.48 6.27
N THR A 126 8.73 1.42 7.37
CA THR A 126 8.22 0.96 8.67
C THR A 126 7.11 1.88 9.18
N LEU A 127 7.30 3.21 9.13
CA LEU A 127 6.27 4.17 9.55
C LEU A 127 4.98 4.02 8.73
N MET A 128 5.10 3.89 7.41
CA MET A 128 3.96 3.70 6.52
C MET A 128 3.23 2.37 6.80
N THR A 129 3.99 1.30 7.05
CA THR A 129 3.43 -0.02 7.41
C THR A 129 2.67 0.05 8.73
N LEU A 130 3.26 0.71 9.74
CA LEU A 130 2.64 0.94 11.04
C LEU A 130 1.37 1.79 10.92
N GLN A 131 1.38 2.86 10.12
CA GLN A 131 0.17 3.67 9.87
C GLN A 131 -0.91 2.87 9.13
N GLY A 132 -0.53 2.12 8.10
CA GLY A 132 -1.44 1.30 7.29
C GLY A 132 -2.16 0.25 8.12
N ILE A 133 -1.40 -0.60 8.81
CA ILE A 133 -1.93 -1.72 9.59
C ILE A 133 -2.52 -1.24 10.92
N GLY A 134 -1.82 -0.34 11.62
CA GLY A 134 -2.17 0.07 12.98
C GLY A 134 -3.25 1.15 13.07
N TYR A 135 -3.43 1.98 12.04
CA TYR A 135 -4.38 3.10 12.08
C TYR A 135 -5.42 3.07 10.96
N LEU A 136 -4.98 2.98 9.69
CA LEU A 136 -5.88 3.11 8.55
C LEU A 136 -6.83 1.94 8.43
N LEU A 137 -6.34 0.71 8.52
CA LEU A 137 -7.16 -0.50 8.47
C LEU A 137 -8.21 -0.56 9.59
N PRO A 138 -7.86 -0.45 10.89
CA PRO A 138 -8.84 -0.53 11.97
C PRO A 138 -9.84 0.63 11.94
N THR A 139 -9.39 1.84 11.59
CA THR A 139 -10.29 2.99 11.43
C THR A 139 -11.30 2.76 10.31
N SER A 140 -10.85 2.24 9.15
CA SER A 140 -11.73 1.94 8.03
C SER A 140 -12.78 0.89 8.38
N LEU A 141 -12.38 -0.18 9.09
CA LEU A 141 -13.29 -1.21 9.56
C LEU A 141 -14.31 -0.65 10.56
N ARG A 142 -13.87 0.16 11.53
CA ARG A 142 -14.76 0.80 12.51
C ARG A 142 -15.78 1.72 11.84
N ILE A 143 -15.37 2.52 10.86
CA ILE A 143 -16.30 3.38 10.09
C ILE A 143 -17.32 2.52 9.33
N CYS A 144 -16.89 1.44 8.67
CA CYS A 144 -17.81 0.53 7.99
C CYS A 144 -18.82 -0.12 8.95
N LEU A 145 -18.37 -0.57 10.12
CA LEU A 145 -19.23 -1.15 11.15
C LEU A 145 -20.21 -0.11 11.70
N GLU A 146 -19.78 1.13 11.91
CA GLU A 146 -20.64 2.23 12.37
C GLU A 146 -21.72 2.57 11.34
N LEU A 147 -21.36 2.61 10.06
CA LEU A 147 -22.29 2.84 8.95
C LEU A 147 -23.31 1.71 8.74
N GLN A 148 -23.06 0.51 9.29
CA GLN A 148 -23.99 -0.61 9.26
C GLN A 148 -25.03 -0.57 10.39
N LYS A 149 -24.87 0.30 11.40
CA LYS A 149 -25.84 0.44 12.50
C LYS A 149 -27.11 1.15 12.04
N GLU A 150 -28.25 0.82 12.66
CA GLU A 150 -29.54 1.45 12.37
C GLU A 150 -29.57 2.96 12.64
N ARG A 151 -28.72 3.46 13.54
CA ARG A 151 -28.56 4.89 13.84
C ARG A 151 -27.07 5.26 13.86
N PRO A 152 -26.48 5.66 12.71
CA PRO A 152 -25.08 6.04 12.63
C PRO A 152 -24.80 7.33 13.42
N ASP A 153 -23.74 7.35 14.25
CA ASP A 153 -23.26 8.57 14.89
C ASP A 153 -22.43 9.43 13.91
N GLY A 154 -23.11 10.37 13.25
CA GLY A 154 -22.47 11.29 12.29
C GLY A 154 -21.37 12.18 12.89
N ALA A 155 -21.44 12.52 14.18
CA ALA A 155 -20.45 13.37 14.85
C ALA A 155 -19.15 12.62 15.15
N TRP A 156 -19.24 11.32 15.47
CA TRP A 156 -18.08 10.44 15.56
C TRP A 156 -17.48 10.13 14.18
N ILE A 157 -18.31 9.83 13.18
CA ILE A 157 -17.87 9.55 11.81
C ILE A 157 -17.11 10.75 11.23
N GLY A 158 -17.66 11.96 11.34
CA GLY A 158 -17.02 13.17 10.81
C GLY A 158 -15.64 13.45 11.41
N ARG A 159 -15.52 13.36 12.74
CA ARG A 159 -14.22 13.54 13.44
C ARG A 159 -13.20 12.48 13.05
N THR A 160 -13.63 11.23 12.97
CA THR A 160 -12.76 10.11 12.61
C THR A 160 -12.33 10.19 11.15
N MET A 161 -13.22 10.60 10.25
CA MET A 161 -12.96 10.75 8.82
C MET A 161 -11.99 11.90 8.52
N SER A 162 -12.04 12.99 9.30
CA SER A 162 -11.05 14.07 9.21
C SER A 162 -9.64 13.59 9.60
N ARG A 163 -9.51 12.87 10.73
CA ARG A 163 -8.22 12.28 11.15
C ARG A 163 -7.70 11.25 10.16
N PHE A 164 -8.59 10.40 9.65
CA PHE A 164 -8.27 9.42 8.62
C PHE A 164 -7.68 10.09 7.37
N TYR A 165 -8.29 11.20 6.91
CA TYR A 165 -7.78 11.95 5.77
C TYR A 165 -6.37 12.50 6.00
N TYR A 166 -6.09 13.07 7.19
CA TYR A 166 -4.73 13.54 7.52
C TYR A 166 -3.70 12.41 7.49
N VAL A 167 -4.05 11.23 8.01
CA VAL A 167 -3.14 10.07 7.97
C VAL A 167 -2.90 9.60 6.54
N VAL A 168 -3.95 9.49 5.71
CA VAL A 168 -3.80 9.15 4.28
C VAL A 168 -2.94 10.18 3.54
N ALA A 169 -3.16 11.48 3.79
CA ALA A 169 -2.35 12.54 3.19
C ALA A 169 -0.87 12.44 3.63
N SER A 170 -0.61 12.17 4.92
CA SER A 170 0.74 11.95 5.43
C SER A 170 1.40 10.70 4.81
N GLN A 171 0.60 9.67 4.54
CA GLN A 171 1.05 8.43 3.94
C GLN A 171 1.46 8.65 2.47
N GLY A 172 0.69 9.46 1.73
CA GLY A 172 1.08 9.92 0.40
C GLY A 172 2.33 10.81 0.39
N ALA A 173 2.50 11.69 1.38
CA ALA A 173 3.72 12.49 1.51
C ALA A 173 4.96 11.61 1.76
N MET A 174 4.83 10.57 2.58
CA MET A 174 5.91 9.59 2.78
C MET A 174 6.21 8.77 1.52
N GLN A 175 5.21 8.45 0.69
CA GLN A 175 5.43 7.84 -0.63
C GLN A 175 6.29 8.74 -1.55
N VAL A 176 6.02 10.05 -1.55
CA VAL A 176 6.85 10.99 -2.34
C VAL A 176 8.26 11.09 -1.76
N ALA A 177 8.39 11.14 -0.43
CA ALA A 177 9.69 11.18 0.24
C ALA A 177 10.53 9.93 -0.08
N ILE A 178 9.93 8.74 -0.08
CA ILE A 178 10.67 7.52 -0.41
C ILE A 178 11.14 7.49 -1.87
N ILE A 179 10.35 8.04 -2.80
CA ILE A 179 10.78 8.19 -4.21
C ILE A 179 12.03 9.08 -4.30
N VAL A 180 12.05 10.20 -3.56
CA VAL A 180 13.23 11.08 -3.52
C VAL A 180 14.45 10.37 -2.92
N VAL A 181 14.27 9.62 -1.83
CA VAL A 181 15.35 8.84 -1.20
C VAL A 181 15.90 7.79 -2.18
N MET A 182 15.03 7.06 -2.88
CA MET A 182 15.44 6.04 -3.85
C MET A 182 16.12 6.66 -5.07
N ALA A 183 15.60 7.77 -5.60
CA ALA A 183 16.24 8.50 -6.68
C ALA A 183 17.65 8.95 -6.29
N ARG A 184 17.81 9.46 -5.05
CA ARG A 184 19.12 9.88 -4.53
C ARG A 184 20.09 8.70 -4.40
N LEU A 185 19.63 7.56 -3.89
CA LEU A 185 20.43 6.34 -3.79
C LEU A 185 20.93 5.86 -5.16
N VAL A 186 20.11 5.97 -6.20
CA VAL A 186 20.46 5.54 -7.56
C VAL A 186 21.39 6.52 -8.26
N THR A 187 21.21 7.83 -8.09
CA THR A 187 22.05 8.85 -8.74
C THR A 187 23.43 9.03 -8.10
N GLY A 188 23.73 8.28 -7.03
CA GLY A 188 24.99 8.35 -6.31
C GLY A 188 24.90 9.25 -5.07
N VAL A 189 25.46 8.74 -3.98
CA VAL A 189 25.79 9.51 -2.77
C VAL A 189 27.14 10.18 -2.96
#